data_AF-A0A434LFJ6-F1
#
_entry.id   AF-A0A434LFJ6-F1
#
_cell.length_a   1.000
_cell.length_b   1.000
_cell.length_c   1.000
_cell.angle_alpha   90.00
_cell.angle_beta   90.00
_cell.angle_gamma   90.00
#
_symmetry.space_group_name_H-M   'P 1'
#
loop_
_entity.id
_entity.type
_entity.pdbx_description
1 polymer ?
#
loop_
_entity_poly.entity_id
_entity_poly.type
_entity_poly.pdbx_seq_one_letter_code
_entity_poly.pdbx_strand_id
1 'polypeptide(L)'
;AEAAAMGPLMAELGRRGLAYVDDGSSARSLAPDLALKNGVPFVAGDTSIDAVRDRGAILKKLDELEATARAKGFAVGIGSAFDLTVDTVSAWVSEAKKRGIEIVPISAVAVDPEKG
;
A
#
# COMPACT_ATOMS: atom_id res chain seq x y z
N ALA A 1 3.70 15.67 -5.92
CA ALA A 1 3.58 16.07 -7.34
C ALA A 1 2.60 17.24 -7.45
N GLU A 2 2.67 18.03 -8.51
CA GLU A 2 1.80 19.19 -8.70
C GLU A 2 0.42 18.81 -9.25
N ALA A 3 -0.63 19.52 -8.83
CA ALA A 3 -2.02 19.26 -9.22
C ALA A 3 -2.23 19.24 -10.74
N ALA A 4 -1.54 20.11 -11.47
CA ALA A 4 -1.65 20.24 -12.93
C ALA A 4 -1.22 18.97 -13.68
N ALA A 5 -0.25 18.22 -13.14
CA ALA A 5 0.21 16.97 -13.71
C ALA A 5 -0.63 15.77 -13.25
N MET A 6 -1.10 15.79 -12.01
CA MET A 6 -1.77 14.64 -11.39
C MET A 6 -3.25 14.53 -11.79
N GLY A 7 -3.90 15.66 -12.10
CA GLY A 7 -5.29 15.68 -12.56
C GLY A 7 -5.52 14.86 -13.85
N PRO A 8 -4.80 15.13 -14.94
CA PRO A 8 -4.94 14.37 -16.19
C PRO A 8 -4.62 12.87 -16.04
N LEU A 9 -3.62 12.52 -15.21
CA LEU A 9 -3.30 11.12 -14.91
C LEU A 9 -4.50 10.41 -14.26
N MET A 10 -5.05 10.99 -13.19
CA MET A 10 -6.18 10.38 -12.46
C MET A 10 -7.43 10.25 -13.32
N ALA A 11 -7.71 11.25 -14.17
CA ALA A 11 -8.81 11.17 -15.13
C ALA A 11 -8.64 9.99 -16.10
N GLU A 12 -7.43 9.76 -16.61
CA GLU A 12 -7.16 8.63 -17.51
C GLU A 12 -7.21 7.27 -16.79
N LEU A 13 -6.76 7.20 -15.53
CA LEU A 13 -6.88 5.98 -14.72
C LEU A 13 -8.34 5.62 -14.47
N GLY A 14 -9.17 6.61 -14.09
CA GLY A 14 -10.60 6.41 -13.86
C GLY A 14 -11.31 5.91 -15.12
N ARG A 15 -11.02 6.53 -16.27
CA ARG A 15 -11.55 6.10 -17.59
C ARG A 15 -11.21 4.65 -17.94
N ARG A 16 -10.09 4.13 -17.42
CA ARG A 16 -9.62 2.75 -17.67
C ARG A 16 -10.06 1.76 -16.60
N GLY A 17 -10.72 2.20 -15.52
CA GLY A 17 -11.03 1.36 -14.37
C GLY A 17 -9.78 0.85 -13.64
N LEU A 18 -8.69 1.65 -13.65
CA LEU A 18 -7.43 1.31 -12.98
C LEU A 18 -7.36 1.96 -11.60
N ALA A 19 -6.77 1.23 -10.65
CA ALA A 19 -6.48 1.76 -9.32
C ALA A 19 -5.19 2.60 -9.30
N TYR A 20 -5.08 3.47 -8.29
CA TYR A 20 -3.84 4.16 -7.95
C TYR A 20 -3.35 3.73 -6.58
N VAL A 21 -2.09 3.31 -6.51
CA VAL A 21 -1.39 2.93 -5.27
C VAL A 21 -0.37 4.02 -4.96
N ASP A 22 -0.59 4.77 -3.88
CA ASP A 22 0.36 5.73 -3.35
C ASP A 22 1.31 5.01 -2.37
N ASP A 23 2.60 5.25 -2.47
CA ASP A 23 3.58 4.62 -1.57
C ASP A 23 3.61 5.24 -0.17
N GLY A 24 2.85 6.33 0.06
CA GLY A 24 2.74 7.01 1.33
C GLY A 24 3.96 7.88 1.68
N SER A 25 4.91 8.03 0.76
CA SER A 25 6.14 8.80 1.00
C SER A 25 5.91 10.31 1.15
N SER A 26 4.76 10.82 0.68
CA SER A 26 4.39 12.24 0.75
C SER A 26 3.16 12.47 1.62
N ALA A 27 3.36 13.08 2.79
CA ALA A 27 2.26 13.52 3.67
C ALA A 27 1.37 14.62 3.06
N ARG A 28 1.75 15.19 1.91
CA ARG A 28 0.99 16.21 1.17
C ARG A 28 0.52 15.69 -0.19
N SER A 29 0.34 14.38 -0.32
CA SER A 29 -0.16 13.78 -1.55
C SER A 29 -1.52 14.35 -1.91
N LEU A 30 -1.68 14.78 -3.15
CA LEU A 30 -2.96 15.19 -3.72
C LEU A 30 -3.73 13.99 -4.30
N ALA A 31 -3.13 12.79 -4.27
CA ALA A 31 -3.67 11.60 -4.89
C ALA A 31 -5.02 11.15 -4.29
N PRO A 32 -5.25 11.17 -2.96
CA PRO A 32 -6.54 10.75 -2.40
C PRO A 32 -7.72 11.56 -2.94
N ASP A 33 -7.61 12.89 -2.89
CA ASP A 33 -8.68 13.80 -3.33
C ASP A 33 -8.94 13.70 -4.84
N LEU A 34 -7.86 13.59 -5.63
CA LEU A 34 -7.97 13.46 -7.08
C LEU A 34 -8.50 12.09 -7.48
N ALA A 35 -8.14 11.03 -6.77
CA ALA A 35 -8.64 9.69 -7.03
C ALA A 35 -10.15 9.62 -6.76
N LEU A 36 -10.59 10.14 -5.61
CA LEU A 36 -12.02 10.26 -5.26
C LEU A 36 -12.78 11.04 -6.33
N LYS A 37 -12.27 12.21 -6.74
CA LYS A 37 -12.91 13.07 -7.75
C LYS A 37 -13.09 12.37 -9.11
N ASN A 38 -12.20 11.47 -9.48
CA ASN A 38 -12.18 10.84 -10.80
C ASN A 38 -12.66 9.37 -10.79
N GLY A 39 -13.23 8.89 -9.68
CA GLY A 39 -13.71 7.50 -9.59
C GLY A 39 -12.59 6.46 -9.63
N VAL A 40 -11.39 6.81 -9.17
CA VAL A 40 -10.21 5.92 -9.18
C VAL A 40 -10.14 5.16 -7.86
N PRO A 41 -10.15 3.81 -7.86
CA PRO A 41 -9.88 3.05 -6.65
C PRO A 41 -8.51 3.41 -6.08
N PHE A 42 -8.46 3.72 -4.78
CA PHE A 42 -7.27 4.31 -4.16
C PHE A 42 -6.82 3.53 -2.93
N VAL A 43 -5.50 3.44 -2.75
CA VAL A 43 -4.89 2.95 -1.52
C VAL A 43 -3.55 3.64 -1.30
N ALA A 44 -3.22 3.90 -0.04
CA ALA A 44 -1.92 4.43 0.36
C ALA A 44 -1.18 3.42 1.24
N GLY A 45 0.15 3.35 1.08
CA GLY A 45 1.02 2.60 1.97
C GLY A 45 1.05 3.19 3.38
N ASP A 46 0.97 2.34 4.41
CA ASP A 46 1.17 2.74 5.81
C ASP A 46 2.66 2.92 6.12
N THR A 47 3.52 2.08 5.55
CA THR A 47 4.97 2.14 5.82
C THR A 47 5.82 1.53 4.71
N SER A 48 7.03 2.06 4.52
CA SER A 48 8.08 1.37 3.78
C SER A 48 8.76 0.35 4.68
N ILE A 49 8.77 -0.91 4.25
CA ILE A 49 9.30 -2.02 5.06
C ILE A 49 10.81 -2.17 4.96
N ASP A 50 11.44 -1.64 3.90
CA ASP A 50 12.85 -1.87 3.57
C ASP A 50 13.67 -0.59 3.35
N ALA A 51 13.21 0.52 3.92
CA ALA A 51 13.96 1.76 3.98
C ALA A 51 15.38 1.55 4.57
N VAL A 52 15.51 0.62 5.52
CA VAL A 52 16.79 0.09 5.99
C VAL A 52 16.94 -1.34 5.47
N ARG A 53 17.98 -1.58 4.66
CA ARG A 53 18.24 -2.88 4.00
C ARG A 53 18.93 -3.86 4.93
N ASP A 54 18.25 -4.18 6.02
CA ASP A 54 18.68 -5.15 7.01
C ASP A 54 17.50 -6.08 7.36
N ARG A 55 17.77 -7.38 7.53
CA ARG A 55 16.73 -8.38 7.80
C ARG A 55 15.96 -8.06 9.08
N GLY A 56 16.65 -7.67 10.15
CA GLY A 56 16.03 -7.35 11.43
C GLY A 56 15.17 -6.09 11.36
N ALA A 57 15.64 -5.07 10.64
CA ALA A 57 14.86 -3.86 10.40
C ALA A 57 13.57 -4.13 9.61
N ILE A 58 13.65 -4.95 8.55
CA ILE A 58 12.48 -5.34 7.74
C ILE A 58 11.48 -6.13 8.59
N LEU A 59 11.95 -7.12 9.37
CA LEU A 59 11.07 -7.90 10.26
C LEU A 59 10.36 -7.01 11.27
N LYS A 60 11.09 -6.07 11.90
CA LYS A 60 10.48 -5.12 12.82
C LYS A 60 9.38 -4.29 12.16
N LYS A 61 9.59 -3.83 10.92
CA LYS A 61 8.57 -3.10 10.16
C LYS A 61 7.36 -3.96 9.81
N LEU A 62 7.56 -5.24 9.49
CA LEU A 62 6.47 -6.17 9.25
C LEU A 62 5.66 -6.45 10.52
N ASP A 63 6.29 -6.53 11.69
CA ASP A 63 5.58 -6.67 12.97
C ASP A 63 4.77 -5.41 13.32
N GLU A 64 5.32 -4.21 13.06
CA GLU A 64 4.59 -2.93 13.17
C GLU A 64 3.38 -2.89 12.21
N LEU A 65 3.54 -3.41 10.99
CA LEU A 65 2.48 -3.49 9.99
C LEU A 65 1.37 -4.48 10.41
N GLU A 66 1.72 -5.64 10.96
CA GLU A 66 0.74 -6.58 11.52
C GLU A 66 -0.04 -5.96 12.68
N ALA A 67 0.63 -5.25 13.59
CA ALA A 67 -0.03 -4.54 14.68
C ALA A 67 -1.03 -3.49 14.15
N THR A 68 -0.66 -2.78 13.09
CA THR A 68 -1.53 -1.81 12.39
C THR A 68 -2.74 -2.51 11.77
N ALA A 69 -2.53 -3.62 11.07
CA ALA A 69 -3.60 -4.40 10.45
C ALA A 69 -4.59 -4.93 11.48
N ARG A 70 -4.10 -5.40 12.64
CA ARG A 70 -4.97 -5.86 13.74
C ARG A 70 -5.81 -4.74 14.34
N ALA A 71 -5.27 -3.52 14.39
CA ALA A 71 -5.98 -2.38 14.96
C ALA A 71 -7.02 -1.77 14.00
N LYS A 72 -6.71 -1.73 12.69
CA LYS A 72 -7.52 -1.02 11.68
C LYS A 72 -8.32 -1.94 10.76
N GLY A 73 -8.06 -3.25 10.80
CA GLY A 73 -8.64 -4.26 9.90
C GLY A 73 -7.71 -4.62 8.72
N PHE A 74 -6.90 -3.68 8.22
CA PHE A 74 -5.88 -3.93 7.21
C PHE A 74 -4.70 -2.96 7.35
N ALA A 75 -3.58 -3.28 6.70
CA ALA A 75 -2.45 -2.37 6.53
C ALA A 75 -1.68 -2.71 5.24
N VAL A 76 -1.01 -1.71 4.66
CA VAL A 76 -0.25 -1.83 3.41
C VAL A 76 1.21 -1.49 3.63
N GLY A 77 2.09 -2.47 3.42
CA GLY A 77 3.54 -2.27 3.42
C GLY A 77 4.07 -2.13 2.00
N ILE A 78 4.97 -1.16 1.78
CA ILE A 78 5.66 -0.94 0.50
C ILE A 78 7.10 -1.39 0.62
N GLY A 79 7.57 -2.20 -0.33
CA GLY A 79 8.95 -2.68 -0.39
C GLY A 79 9.47 -2.71 -1.83
N SER A 80 10.79 -2.61 -1.97
CA SER A 80 11.49 -2.77 -3.24
C SER A 80 11.80 -4.24 -3.51
N ALA A 81 11.99 -4.59 -4.79
CA ALA A 81 12.32 -5.95 -5.22
C ALA A 81 13.82 -6.29 -5.00
N PHE A 82 14.36 -6.05 -3.81
CA PHE A 82 15.67 -6.56 -3.40
C PHE A 82 15.55 -8.01 -2.94
N ASP A 83 16.53 -8.86 -3.26
CA ASP A 83 16.55 -10.27 -2.85
C ASP A 83 16.30 -10.43 -1.35
N LEU A 84 17.00 -9.62 -0.53
CA LEU A 84 16.82 -9.60 0.92
C LEU A 84 15.37 -9.28 1.34
N THR A 85 14.73 -8.30 0.68
CA THR A 85 13.34 -7.90 0.97
C THR A 85 12.39 -9.05 0.62
N VAL A 86 12.53 -9.62 -0.59
CA VAL A 86 11.68 -10.72 -1.07
C VAL A 86 11.80 -11.95 -0.16
N ASP A 87 13.02 -12.36 0.19
CA ASP A 87 13.26 -13.52 1.05
C ASP A 87 12.70 -13.31 2.47
N THR A 88 12.90 -12.11 3.03
CA THR A 88 12.44 -11.79 4.39
C THR A 88 10.91 -11.75 4.45
N VAL A 89 10.25 -11.10 3.48
CA VAL A 89 8.79 -11.04 3.40
C VAL A 89 8.21 -12.44 3.18
N SER A 90 8.77 -13.24 2.29
CA SER A 90 8.27 -14.60 2.00
C SER A 90 8.31 -15.51 3.24
N ALA A 91 9.41 -15.44 4.01
CA ALA A 91 9.52 -16.16 5.27
C ALA A 91 8.51 -15.65 6.32
N TRP A 92 8.40 -14.33 6.48
CA TRP A 92 7.48 -13.73 7.44
C TRP A 92 6.01 -14.05 7.14
N VAL A 93 5.59 -14.00 5.86
CA VAL A 93 4.22 -14.31 5.42
C VAL A 93 3.80 -15.73 5.82
N SER A 94 4.71 -16.68 5.73
CA SER A 94 4.45 -18.08 6.13
C SER A 94 4.10 -18.20 7.61
N GLU A 95 4.73 -17.39 8.47
CA GLU A 95 4.44 -17.34 9.90
C GLU A 95 3.23 -16.46 10.23
N ALA A 96 3.04 -15.35 9.52
CA ALA A 96 1.90 -14.44 9.71
C ALA A 96 0.55 -15.14 9.47
N LYS A 97 0.49 -16.01 8.45
CA LYS A 97 -0.70 -16.86 8.18
C LYS A 97 -1.07 -17.75 9.36
N LYS A 98 -0.08 -18.31 10.07
CA LYS A 98 -0.31 -19.12 11.29
C LYS A 98 -0.88 -18.29 12.44
N ARG A 99 -0.62 -16.98 12.46
CA ARG A 99 -1.19 -16.01 13.41
C ARG A 99 -2.52 -15.41 12.94
N GLY A 100 -3.13 -15.95 11.88
CA GLY A 100 -4.43 -15.51 11.36
C GLY A 100 -4.37 -14.22 10.55
N ILE A 101 -3.20 -13.84 10.02
CA ILE A 101 -3.09 -12.72 9.07
C ILE A 101 -3.22 -13.26 7.65
N GLU A 102 -4.22 -12.79 6.92
CA GLU A 102 -4.39 -13.08 5.50
C GLU A 102 -3.64 -12.06 4.66
N ILE A 103 -2.87 -12.55 3.68
CA ILE A 103 -2.17 -11.70 2.71
C ILE A 103 -3.00 -11.69 1.44
N VAL A 104 -3.52 -10.52 1.10
CA VAL A 104 -4.44 -10.31 -0.02
C VAL A 104 -3.80 -9.46 -1.12
N PRO A 105 -4.30 -9.55 -2.37
CA PRO A 105 -3.92 -8.60 -3.42
C PRO A 105 -4.29 -7.16 -3.02
N ILE A 106 -3.50 -6.18 -3.48
CA ILE A 106 -3.71 -4.77 -3.15
C ILE A 106 -5.11 -4.26 -3.54
N SER A 107 -5.71 -4.82 -4.60
CA SER A 107 -7.06 -4.48 -5.06
C SER A 107 -8.16 -4.83 -4.05
N ALA A 108 -7.90 -5.73 -3.09
CA ALA A 108 -8.88 -6.11 -2.07
C ALA A 108 -9.05 -5.05 -0.97
N VAL A 109 -8.06 -4.15 -0.82
CA VAL A 109 -8.04 -3.11 0.21
C VAL A 109 -8.08 -1.69 -0.38
N ALA A 110 -8.15 -1.57 -1.70
CA ALA A 110 -8.38 -0.29 -2.35
C ALA A 110 -9.80 0.20 -2.08
N VAL A 111 -9.93 1.46 -1.68
CA VAL A 111 -11.22 2.12 -1.52
C VAL A 111 -11.78 2.38 -2.90
N ASP A 112 -12.88 1.73 -3.23
CA ASP A 112 -13.63 1.94 -4.47
C ASP A 112 -14.65 3.07 -4.26
N PRO A 113 -14.43 4.27 -4.85
CA PRO A 113 -15.31 5.41 -4.66
C PRO A 113 -16.71 5.21 -5.24
N GLU A 114 -16.94 4.20 -6.09
CA GLU A 114 -18.26 3.88 -6.64
C GLU A 114 -19.04 2.89 -5.76
N LYS A 115 -18.39 2.26 -4.76
CA LYS A 115 -19.00 1.31 -3.82
C LYS A 115 -19.18 1.89 -2.40
N GLY A 116 -19.08 3.21 -2.27
CA GLY A 116 -19.37 3.98 -1.05
C GLY A 116 -20.73 4.65 -1.10
#